data_AF-A0A2E0LBQ2-F1
#
_entry.id   AF-A0A2E0LBQ2-F1
#
_cell.length_a   1.000
_cell.length_b   1.000
_cell.length_c   1.000
_cell.angle_alpha   90.00
_cell.angle_beta   90.00
_cell.angle_gamma   90.00
#
_symmetry.space_group_name_H-M   'P 1'
#
loop_
_entity.id
_entity.type
_entity.pdbx_description
1 polymer ?
#
loop_
_entity_poly.entity_id
_entity_poly.type
_entity_poly.pdbx_seq_one_letter_code
_entity_poly.pdbx_strand_id
1 'polypeptide(L)'
;MSKFIKVHFAFYLITIFSSFFLYYFNIKFLHKFIVIIIIYNVLIDFFFKWLNNFLDSPGVNQIIISTIFRFLFSILFIFLSIYSGVENAFLFTINFLVVYLLFIIFEISILLLNLRHIK
;
A
#
# COMPACT_ATOMS: atom_id res chain seq x y z
N MET A 1 -20.16 -11.47 1.64
CA MET A 1 -18.84 -10.80 1.46
C MET A 1 -18.43 -10.93 0.00
N SER A 2 -18.44 -9.83 -0.75
CA SER A 2 -18.03 -9.80 -2.17
C SER A 2 -16.67 -10.50 -2.36
N LYS A 3 -16.51 -11.30 -3.44
CA LYS A 3 -15.27 -12.04 -3.77
C LYS A 3 -14.03 -11.13 -3.74
N PHE A 4 -14.21 -9.85 -4.07
CA PHE A 4 -13.17 -8.82 -4.06
C PHE A 4 -12.64 -8.48 -2.67
N ILE A 5 -13.54 -8.36 -1.69
CA ILE A 5 -13.15 -8.07 -0.31
C ILE A 5 -12.27 -9.21 0.23
N LYS A 6 -12.57 -10.45 -0.14
CA LYS A 6 -11.76 -11.62 0.25
C LYS A 6 -10.36 -11.60 -0.35
N VAL A 7 -10.22 -11.21 -1.62
CA VAL A 7 -8.91 -11.15 -2.31
C VAL A 7 -8.04 -10.03 -1.74
N HIS A 8 -8.60 -8.84 -1.50
CA HIS A 8 -7.88 -7.75 -0.83
C HIS A 8 -7.41 -8.16 0.57
N PHE A 9 -8.30 -8.75 1.36
CA PHE A 9 -7.97 -9.19 2.71
C PHE A 9 -6.86 -10.26 2.71
N ALA A 10 -6.93 -11.23 1.79
CA ALA A 10 -5.88 -12.23 1.63
C ALA A 10 -4.53 -11.59 1.26
N PHE A 11 -4.52 -10.63 0.33
CA PHE A 11 -3.30 -9.92 -0.04
C PHE A 11 -2.68 -9.16 1.14
N TYR A 12 -3.49 -8.44 1.93
CA TYR A 12 -2.99 -7.74 3.13
C TYR A 12 -2.41 -8.71 4.15
N LEU A 13 -3.09 -9.82 4.44
CA LEU A 13 -2.60 -10.83 5.35
C LEU A 13 -1.28 -11.44 4.87
N ILE A 14 -1.20 -11.81 3.60
CA ILE A 14 0.00 -12.42 3.01
C ILE A 14 1.17 -11.43 3.05
N THR A 15 0.96 -10.16 2.70
CA THR A 15 2.03 -9.14 2.72
C THR A 15 2.49 -8.81 4.13
N ILE A 16 1.59 -8.73 5.11
CA ILE A 16 1.96 -8.53 6.51
C ILE A 16 2.74 -9.76 7.01
N PHE A 17 2.23 -10.97 6.78
CA PHE A 17 2.90 -12.18 7.26
C PHE A 17 4.27 -12.39 6.62
N SER A 18 4.38 -12.18 5.29
CA SER A 18 5.66 -12.26 4.60
C SER A 18 6.64 -11.20 5.12
N SER A 19 6.17 -10.00 5.49
CA SER A 19 7.03 -8.97 6.09
C SER A 19 7.61 -9.38 7.44
N PHE A 20 6.79 -9.98 8.30
CA PHE A 20 7.23 -10.49 9.60
C PHE A 20 8.22 -11.63 9.43
N PHE A 21 7.94 -12.54 8.50
CA PHE A 21 8.84 -13.63 8.16
C PHE A 21 10.18 -13.08 7.67
N LEU A 22 10.18 -12.20 6.68
CA LEU A 22 11.38 -11.60 6.12
C LEU A 22 12.19 -10.79 7.15
N TYR A 23 11.50 -10.08 8.05
CA TYR A 23 12.12 -9.37 9.17
C TYR A 23 12.85 -10.34 10.11
N TYR A 24 12.25 -11.50 10.42
CA TYR A 24 12.86 -12.53 11.28
C TYR A 24 14.17 -13.09 10.72
N PHE A 25 14.31 -13.21 9.39
CA PHE A 25 15.54 -13.67 8.75
C PHE A 25 16.65 -12.60 8.64
N ASN A 26 16.41 -11.37 9.12
CA ASN A 26 17.38 -10.28 9.17
C ASN A 26 18.15 -10.07 7.85
N ILE A 27 17.42 -10.05 6.74
CA ILE A 27 18.00 -9.92 5.40
C ILE A 27 18.63 -8.52 5.25
N LYS A 28 19.92 -8.47 4.84
CA LYS A 28 20.69 -7.22 4.71
C LYS A 28 20.05 -6.13 3.84
N PHE A 29 19.23 -6.51 2.87
CA PHE A 29 18.56 -5.59 1.94
C PHE A 29 17.22 -5.04 2.46
N LEU A 30 16.74 -5.55 3.60
CA LEU A 30 15.50 -5.08 4.20
C LEU A 30 15.78 -4.05 5.27
N HIS A 31 15.04 -2.95 5.18
CA HIS A 31 15.11 -1.95 6.21
C HIS A 31 14.46 -2.47 7.50
N LYS A 32 15.00 -2.11 8.68
CA LYS A 32 14.44 -2.47 10.00
C LYS A 32 12.96 -2.09 10.15
N PHE A 33 12.52 -1.07 9.44
CA PHE A 33 11.14 -0.56 9.44
C PHE A 33 10.24 -1.16 8.35
N ILE A 34 10.64 -2.26 7.69
CA ILE A 34 9.84 -2.88 6.62
C ILE A 34 8.40 -3.22 7.04
N VAL A 35 8.22 -3.70 8.27
CA VAL A 35 6.90 -4.00 8.82
C VAL A 35 6.06 -2.73 8.98
N ILE A 36 6.67 -1.63 9.44
CA ILE A 36 5.98 -0.32 9.58
C ILE A 36 5.60 0.22 8.19
N ILE A 37 6.49 0.12 7.21
CA ILE A 37 6.25 0.52 5.83
C ILE A 37 5.03 -0.22 5.26
N ILE A 38 4.93 -1.54 5.49
CA ILE A 38 3.82 -2.36 5.00
C ILE A 38 2.53 -2.02 5.72
N ILE A 39 2.56 -1.90 7.04
CA ILE A 39 1.38 -1.49 7.83
C ILE A 39 0.86 -0.13 7.35
N TYR A 40 1.75 0.84 7.15
CA TYR A 40 1.38 2.15 6.61
C TYR A 40 0.67 2.03 5.26
N ASN A 41 1.22 1.26 4.31
CA ASN A 41 0.60 1.07 3.00
C ASN A 41 -0.76 0.38 3.08
N VAL A 42 -0.91 -0.63 3.95
CA VAL A 42 -2.22 -1.28 4.21
C VAL A 42 -3.24 -0.28 4.74
N LEU A 43 -2.87 0.52 5.74
CA LEU A 43 -3.77 1.50 6.35
C LEU A 43 -4.21 2.57 5.35
N ILE A 44 -3.26 3.11 4.58
CA ILE A 44 -3.54 4.11 3.54
C ILE A 44 -4.46 3.55 2.47
N ASP A 45 -4.20 2.34 1.97
CA ASP A 45 -5.01 1.71 0.94
C ASP A 45 -6.43 1.42 1.45
N PHE A 46 -6.55 0.93 2.69
CA PHE A 46 -7.84 0.73 3.34
C PHE A 46 -8.60 2.05 3.55
N PHE A 47 -7.93 3.08 4.05
CA PHE A 47 -8.52 4.40 4.31
C PHE A 47 -9.12 5.00 3.04
N PHE A 48 -8.37 4.99 1.94
CA PHE A 48 -8.86 5.55 0.68
C PHE A 48 -9.97 4.73 0.03
N LYS A 49 -9.94 3.40 0.15
CA LYS A 49 -11.06 2.56 -0.30
C LYS A 49 -12.32 2.81 0.50
N TRP A 50 -12.18 2.95 1.82
CA TRP A 50 -13.29 3.32 2.69
C TRP A 50 -13.84 4.71 2.33
N LEU A 51 -12.97 5.71 2.18
CA LEU A 51 -13.35 7.07 1.78
C LEU A 51 -14.07 7.09 0.42
N ASN A 52 -13.60 6.30 -0.54
CA ASN A 52 -14.19 6.21 -1.87
C ASN A 52 -15.56 5.53 -1.87
N ASN A 53 -15.77 4.54 -1.00
CA ASN A 53 -17.07 3.87 -0.85
C ASN A 53 -18.08 4.66 0.01
N PHE A 54 -17.61 5.58 0.85
CA PHE A 54 -18.48 6.40 1.71
C PHE A 54 -19.27 7.47 0.93
N LEU A 55 -18.79 7.87 -0.24
CA LEU A 55 -19.47 8.83 -1.10
C LEU A 55 -20.30 8.04 -2.14
N ASP A 56 -21.63 8.17 -2.08
CA ASP A 56 -22.61 7.34 -2.81
C ASP A 56 -22.45 7.27 -4.33
N SER A 57 -21.62 8.13 -4.94
CA SER A 57 -21.30 8.12 -6.36
C SER A 57 -19.81 8.42 -6.59
N PRO A 58 -18.90 7.43 -6.49
CA PRO A 58 -17.50 7.65 -6.74
C PRO A 58 -17.28 7.94 -8.23
N GLY A 59 -17.20 9.22 -8.56
CA GLY A 59 -16.79 9.68 -9.88
C GLY A 59 -15.30 9.38 -10.11
N VAL A 60 -14.89 9.27 -11.38
CA VAL A 60 -13.48 9.13 -11.77
C VAL A 60 -12.60 10.19 -11.10
N ASN A 61 -13.11 11.41 -10.96
CA ASN A 61 -12.44 12.52 -10.27
C ASN A 61 -12.07 12.18 -8.82
N GLN A 62 -12.92 11.46 -8.10
CA GLN A 62 -12.66 11.09 -6.71
C GLN A 62 -11.53 10.06 -6.59
N ILE A 63 -11.49 9.09 -7.51
CA ILE A 63 -10.40 8.11 -7.58
C ILE A 63 -9.07 8.81 -7.88
N ILE A 64 -9.07 9.78 -8.80
CA ILE A 64 -7.89 10.60 -9.11
C ILE A 64 -7.44 11.38 -7.88
N ILE A 65 -8.35 12.09 -7.21
CA ILE A 65 -8.05 12.87 -5.99
C ILE A 65 -7.49 11.96 -4.88
N SER A 66 -8.12 10.81 -4.65
CA SER A 66 -7.67 9.79 -3.70
C SER A 66 -6.25 9.31 -4.02
N THR A 67 -5.93 9.12 -5.30
CA THR A 67 -4.59 8.71 -5.74
C THR A 67 -3.55 9.80 -5.50
N ILE A 68 -3.90 11.06 -5.79
CA ILE A 68 -3.04 12.22 -5.53
C ILE A 68 -2.75 12.34 -4.03
N PHE A 69 -3.79 12.28 -3.18
CA PHE A 69 -3.59 12.34 -1.74
C PHE A 69 -2.80 11.14 -1.20
N ARG A 70 -3.02 9.93 -1.73
CA ARG A 70 -2.22 8.76 -1.37
C ARG A 70 -0.73 8.97 -1.65
N PHE A 71 -0.41 9.54 -2.81
CA PHE A 71 0.96 9.88 -3.17
C PHE A 71 1.53 10.98 -2.26
N LEU A 72 0.77 12.05 -1.99
CA LEU A 72 1.19 13.12 -1.08
C LEU A 72 1.46 12.60 0.34
N PHE A 73 0.56 11.78 0.89
CA PHE A 73 0.76 11.17 2.20
C PHE A 73 1.98 10.24 2.21
N SER A 74 2.22 9.52 1.12
CA SER A 74 3.41 8.64 0.99
C SER A 74 4.71 9.45 1.03
N ILE A 75 4.75 10.59 0.33
CA ILE A 75 5.88 11.52 0.38
C ILE A 75 6.06 12.05 1.80
N LEU A 76 4.99 12.54 2.43
CA LEU A 76 5.03 13.06 3.79
C LEU A 76 5.53 12.00 4.78
N PHE A 77 5.08 10.76 4.65
CA PHE A 77 5.53 9.65 5.49
C PHE A 77 7.04 9.41 5.35
N ILE A 78 7.58 9.42 4.12
CA ILE A 78 9.02 9.29 3.89
C ILE A 78 9.77 10.44 4.55
N PHE A 79 9.36 11.69 4.31
CA PHE A 79 10.04 12.86 4.89
C PHE A 79 10.00 12.86 6.42
N LEU A 80 8.84 12.58 7.03
CA LEU A 80 8.69 12.48 8.48
C LEU A 80 9.56 11.37 9.06
N SER A 81 9.67 10.24 8.36
CA SER A 81 10.51 9.12 8.78
C SER A 81 11.99 9.49 8.75
N ILE A 82 12.45 10.12 7.67
CA ILE A 82 13.83 10.62 7.56
C ILE A 82 14.13 11.65 8.66
N TYR A 83 13.22 12.61 8.88
CA TYR A 83 13.36 13.63 9.91
C TYR A 83 13.38 13.04 11.33
N SER A 84 12.65 11.94 11.56
CA SER A 84 12.65 11.21 12.84
C SER A 84 13.92 10.40 13.09
N GLY A 85 14.93 10.49 12.23
CA GLY A 85 16.24 9.86 12.43
C GLY A 85 16.32 8.40 11.95
N VAL A 86 15.55 8.03 10.92
CA VAL A 86 15.70 6.70 10.30
C VAL A 86 17.13 6.51 9.79
N GLU A 87 17.80 5.49 10.32
CA GLU A 87 19.11 5.04 9.84
C GLU A 87 19.02 4.63 8.37
N ASN A 88 20.06 4.92 7.58
CA ASN A 88 20.16 4.48 6.17
C ASN A 88 18.92 4.84 5.31
N ALA A 89 18.59 6.14 5.27
CA ALA A 89 17.43 6.71 4.57
C ALA A 89 17.25 6.24 3.12
N PHE A 90 18.35 5.96 2.41
CA PHE A 90 18.31 5.43 1.04
C PHE A 90 17.67 4.04 1.00
N LEU A 91 18.11 3.13 1.87
CA LEU A 91 17.55 1.77 1.95
C LEU A 91 16.09 1.81 2.39
N PHE A 92 15.74 2.67 3.34
CA PHE A 92 14.35 2.90 3.76
C PHE A 92 13.48 3.35 2.58
N THR A 93 13.93 4.34 1.82
CA THR A 93 13.17 4.89 0.69
C THR A 93 12.97 3.86 -0.42
N ILE A 94 13.99 3.06 -0.73
CA ILE A 94 13.85 1.94 -1.71
C ILE A 94 12.85 0.90 -1.21
N ASN A 95 12.97 0.46 0.04
CA ASN A 95 12.04 -0.51 0.62
C ASN A 95 10.60 0.03 0.60
N PHE A 96 10.42 1.32 0.92
CA PHE A 96 9.13 1.99 0.79
C PHE A 96 8.60 1.96 -0.64
N LEU A 97 9.43 2.36 -1.62
CA LEU A 97 9.05 2.38 -3.03
C LEU A 97 8.63 0.99 -3.53
N VAL A 98 9.39 -0.05 -3.19
CA VAL A 98 9.08 -1.43 -3.57
C VAL A 98 7.73 -1.88 -3.02
N VAL A 99 7.47 -1.62 -1.74
CA VAL A 99 6.17 -1.95 -1.12
C VAL A 99 5.05 -1.14 -1.76
N TYR A 100 5.24 0.17 -1.97
CA TYR A 100 4.25 1.03 -2.60
C TYR A 100 3.88 0.55 -4.01
N LEU A 101 4.89 0.19 -4.82
CA LEU A 101 4.68 -0.37 -6.16
C LEU A 101 3.95 -1.72 -6.12
N LEU A 102 4.25 -2.58 -5.16
CA LEU A 102 3.53 -3.85 -4.97
C LEU A 102 2.02 -3.62 -4.78
N PHE A 103 1.65 -2.62 -3.98
CA PHE A 103 0.24 -2.25 -3.76
C PHE A 103 -0.42 -1.70 -5.03
N ILE A 104 0.28 -0.82 -5.76
CA ILE A 104 -0.23 -0.30 -7.05
C ILE A 104 -0.45 -1.42 -8.06
N ILE A 105 0.53 -2.32 -8.24
CA ILE A 105 0.44 -3.42 -9.20
C ILE A 105 -0.73 -4.33 -8.86
N PHE A 106 -0.90 -4.65 -7.57
CA PHE A 106 -2.01 -5.46 -7.10
C PHE A 106 -3.37 -4.80 -7.38
N GLU A 107 -3.49 -3.51 -7.11
CA GLU A 107 -4.71 -2.72 -7.36
C GLU A 107 -5.08 -2.70 -8.86
N ILE A 108 -4.11 -2.38 -9.72
CA ILE A 108 -4.31 -2.38 -11.18
C ILE A 108 -4.71 -3.78 -11.66
N SER A 109 -4.08 -4.84 -11.14
CA SER A 109 -4.39 -6.22 -11.50
C SER A 109 -5.84 -6.59 -11.18
N ILE A 110 -6.36 -6.17 -10.02
CA ILE A 110 -7.77 -6.38 -9.65
C ILE A 110 -8.71 -5.59 -10.57
N LEU A 111 -8.40 -4.33 -10.85
CA LEU A 111 -9.20 -3.51 -11.77
C LEU A 111 -9.28 -4.13 -13.17
N LEU A 112 -8.15 -4.62 -13.69
CA LEU A 112 -8.08 -5.30 -14.99
C LEU A 112 -8.89 -6.60 -15.01
N LEU A 113 -8.82 -7.42 -13.96
CA LEU A 113 -9.61 -8.64 -13.84
C LEU A 113 -11.12 -8.35 -13.83
N ASN A 114 -11.53 -7.22 -13.25
CA ASN A 114 -12.93 -6.80 -13.21
C ASN A 114 -13.45 -6.32 -14.55
N LEU A 115 -12.65 -5.52 -15.26
CA LEU A 115 -12.99 -5.05 -16.59
C LEU A 115 -13.14 -6.20 -17.58
N ARG A 116 -12.37 -7.29 -17.41
CA ARG A 116 -12.46 -8.48 -18.27
C ARG A 116 -13.78 -9.24 -18.13
N HIS A 117 -14.47 -9.13 -16.99
CA HIS A 117 -15.77 -9.77 -16.76
C HIS A 117 -16.96 -9.00 -17.35
N ILE A 118 -16.75 -7.79 -17.88
CA ILE A 118 -17.79 -6.95 -18.50
C ILE A 118 -17.86 -7.17 -20.03
N LYS A 119 -16.94 -7.97 -20.60
CA LYS A 119 -16.98 -8.41 -22.00
C LYS A 119 -17.43 -9.85 -22.14
#